data_AF-A0A2Z6AY74-F1
#
_entry.id   AF-A0A2Z6AY74-F1
#
_cell.length_a   1.000
_cell.length_b   1.000
_cell.length_c   1.000
_cell.angle_alpha   90.00
_cell.angle_beta   90.00
_cell.angle_gamma   90.00
#
_symmetry.space_group_name_H-M   'P 1'
#
loop_
_entity.id
_entity.type
_entity.pdbx_description
1 polymer ?
#
loop_
_entity_poly.entity_id
_entity_poly.type
_entity_poly.pdbx_seq_one_letter_code
_entity_poly.pdbx_strand_id
1 'polypeptide(L)'
;MRHRAETSLAAHCRARRGEQGTSVLEFALVLPVLLAMIFGIVELGYIYFARATVGKAAQVAVRYAVTGNGDDDGTRLTKVIEEAQRIIEVLPGSATVTVSSWETYTGATGTGRINDAGAPCELVQVEVRYPYEALTPIIGDLVPDDMVLTGRERMVNEPWLPCN
;
A
#
# COMPACT_ATOMS: atom_id res chain seq x y z
N MET A 1 87.21 -40.71 10.24
CA MET A 1 86.19 -41.31 9.34
C MET A 1 84.85 -40.67 9.67
N ARG A 2 84.15 -40.20 8.63
CA ARG A 2 82.89 -39.45 8.62
C ARG A 2 81.77 -40.20 9.35
N HIS A 3 80.78 -39.51 9.93
CA HIS A 3 79.35 -39.84 9.71
C HIS A 3 78.38 -38.77 10.28
N ARG A 4 77.72 -38.05 9.34
CA ARG A 4 76.32 -37.54 9.26
C ARG A 4 75.74 -36.83 10.51
N ALA A 5 75.39 -35.55 10.54
CA ALA A 5 74.57 -34.70 9.64
C ALA A 5 73.21 -35.31 9.28
N GLU A 6 72.17 -35.04 10.09
CA GLU A 6 70.77 -35.05 9.63
C GLU A 6 70.01 -33.88 10.28
N THR A 7 70.11 -32.72 9.63
CA THR A 7 69.21 -31.58 9.78
C THR A 7 67.87 -31.86 9.10
N SER A 8 66.80 -31.44 9.78
CA SER A 8 65.58 -30.83 9.23
C SER A 8 64.78 -31.61 8.19
N LEU A 9 63.55 -31.97 8.54
CA LEU A 9 62.42 -32.01 7.60
C LEU A 9 61.13 -31.68 8.37
N ALA A 10 60.98 -30.41 8.77
CA ALA A 10 59.66 -29.87 9.09
C ALA A 10 58.89 -29.70 7.78
N ALA A 11 58.12 -30.72 7.41
CA ALA A 11 57.17 -30.66 6.31
C ALA A 11 56.13 -29.57 6.62
N HIS A 12 56.40 -28.36 6.13
CA HIS A 12 55.41 -27.30 6.07
C HIS A 12 54.38 -27.71 5.03
N CYS A 13 53.33 -28.40 5.49
CA CYS A 13 52.05 -28.48 4.77
C CYS A 13 51.56 -27.04 4.60
N ARG A 14 51.93 -26.43 3.47
CA ARG A 14 51.36 -25.17 3.01
C ARG A 14 49.91 -25.48 2.67
N ALA A 15 49.03 -25.29 3.65
CA ALA A 15 47.59 -25.27 3.43
C ALA A 15 47.34 -24.28 2.29
N ARG A 16 46.81 -24.78 1.17
CA ARG A 16 46.28 -23.94 0.08
C ARG A 16 45.12 -23.13 0.65
N ARG A 17 45.47 -21.95 1.17
CA ARG A 17 44.57 -21.04 1.86
C ARG A 17 44.58 -19.78 1.01
N GLY A 18 43.42 -19.36 0.48
CA GLY A 18 43.24 -17.94 0.27
C GLY A 18 42.46 -17.43 -0.94
N GLU A 19 42.06 -18.22 -1.94
CA GLU A 19 41.39 -17.63 -3.13
C GLU A 19 39.88 -17.92 -3.18
N GLN A 20 39.45 -19.13 -2.83
CA GLN A 20 38.01 -19.47 -2.86
C GLN A 20 37.22 -18.91 -1.67
N GLY A 21 37.87 -18.74 -0.52
CA GLY A 21 37.22 -18.23 0.70
C GLY A 21 37.09 -16.71 0.73
N THR A 22 37.93 -15.98 -0.01
CA THR A 22 37.89 -14.52 -0.07
C THR A 22 36.73 -14.03 -0.93
N SER A 23 36.47 -14.65 -2.09
CA SER A 23 35.34 -14.28 -2.95
C SER A 23 33.97 -14.50 -2.29
N VAL A 24 33.83 -15.53 -1.44
CA VAL A 24 32.60 -15.73 -0.65
C VAL A 24 32.40 -14.59 0.35
N LEU A 25 33.48 -14.10 0.96
CA LEU A 25 33.44 -13.02 1.93
C LEU A 25 33.12 -11.66 1.27
N GLU A 26 33.69 -11.41 0.10
CA GLU A 26 33.38 -10.22 -0.72
C GLU A 26 31.90 -10.19 -1.10
N PHE A 27 31.34 -11.31 -1.53
CA PHE A 27 29.91 -11.42 -1.84
C PHE A 27 29.04 -11.22 -0.58
N ALA A 28 29.43 -11.79 0.56
CA ALA A 28 28.70 -11.64 1.82
C ALA A 28 28.61 -10.18 2.30
N LEU A 29 29.55 -9.31 1.92
CA LEU A 29 29.51 -7.88 2.24
C LEU A 29 28.61 -7.08 1.30
N VAL A 30 28.51 -7.46 0.03
CA VAL A 30 27.67 -6.76 -0.96
C VAL A 30 26.21 -7.20 -0.85
N LEU A 31 25.97 -8.46 -0.52
CA LEU A 31 24.63 -9.07 -0.46
C LEU A 31 23.63 -8.29 0.44
N PRO A 32 23.97 -7.84 1.66
CA PRO A 32 23.04 -7.09 2.51
C PRO A 32 22.58 -5.78 1.87
N VAL A 33 23.49 -5.05 1.21
CA VAL A 33 23.16 -3.78 0.53
C VAL A 33 22.26 -4.05 -0.67
N LEU A 34 22.57 -5.10 -1.44
CA LEU A 34 21.75 -5.51 -2.58
C LEU A 34 20.33 -5.91 -2.15
N LEU A 35 20.21 -6.71 -1.09
CA LEU A 35 18.92 -7.12 -0.54
C LEU A 35 18.12 -5.93 0.00
N ALA A 36 18.76 -5.02 0.74
CA ALA A 36 18.12 -3.80 1.23
C ALA A 36 17.58 -2.95 0.06
N MET A 37 18.34 -2.83 -1.03
CA MET A 37 17.88 -2.11 -2.23
C MET A 37 16.69 -2.80 -2.90
N ILE A 38 16.72 -4.13 -3.05
CA ILE A 38 15.61 -4.89 -3.65
C ILE A 38 14.35 -4.76 -2.80
N PHE A 39 14.44 -5.00 -1.49
CA PHE A 39 13.30 -4.87 -0.59
C PHE A 39 12.77 -3.44 -0.56
N GLY A 40 13.65 -2.43 -0.54
CA GLY A 40 13.24 -1.03 -0.64
C GLY A 40 12.46 -0.73 -1.93
N ILE A 41 12.91 -1.24 -3.08
CA ILE A 41 12.19 -1.04 -4.36
C ILE A 41 10.83 -1.74 -4.34
N VAL A 42 10.76 -2.99 -3.88
CA VAL A 42 9.52 -3.77 -3.81
C VAL A 42 8.51 -3.09 -2.88
N GLU A 43 8.96 -2.67 -1.69
CA GLU A 43 8.12 -2.02 -0.70
C GLU A 43 7.59 -0.67 -1.21
N LEU A 44 8.44 0.17 -1.81
CA LEU A 44 8.01 1.44 -2.41
C LEU A 44 7.00 1.23 -3.54
N GLY A 45 7.21 0.20 -4.37
CA GLY A 45 6.27 -0.20 -5.41
C GLY A 45 4.92 -0.61 -4.83
N TYR A 46 4.94 -1.37 -3.73
CA TYR A 46 3.73 -1.82 -3.04
C TYR A 46 2.97 -0.67 -2.35
N ILE A 47 3.66 0.27 -1.67
CA ILE A 47 3.05 1.48 -1.11
C ILE A 47 2.35 2.29 -2.21
N TYR A 48 3.02 2.48 -3.35
CA TYR A 48 2.45 3.22 -4.46
C TYR A 48 1.23 2.51 -5.05
N PHE A 49 1.33 1.19 -5.25
CA PHE A 49 0.22 0.37 -5.70
C PHE A 49 -0.98 0.49 -4.75
N ALA A 50 -0.80 0.31 -3.45
CA ALA A 50 -1.86 0.43 -2.45
C ALA A 50 -2.49 1.83 -2.48
N ARG A 51 -1.68 2.88 -2.54
CA ARG A 51 -2.17 4.27 -2.63
C ARG A 51 -2.99 4.52 -3.89
N ALA A 52 -2.53 4.01 -5.04
CA ALA A 52 -3.25 4.14 -6.30
C ALA A 52 -4.58 3.39 -6.28
N THR A 53 -4.60 2.17 -5.73
CA THR A 53 -5.80 1.35 -5.57
C THR A 53 -6.82 2.01 -4.65
N VAL A 54 -6.41 2.53 -3.50
CA VAL A 54 -7.28 3.25 -2.55
C VAL A 54 -7.90 4.50 -3.19
N GLY A 55 -7.12 5.30 -3.93
CA GLY A 55 -7.64 6.44 -4.68
C GLY A 55 -8.60 6.01 -5.80
N LYS A 56 -8.29 4.92 -6.51
CA LYS A 56 -9.15 4.38 -7.56
C LYS A 56 -10.49 3.88 -7.00
N ALA A 57 -10.48 3.24 -5.84
CA ALA A 57 -11.68 2.77 -5.16
C ALA A 57 -12.63 3.92 -4.83
N ALA A 58 -12.09 5.00 -4.23
CA ALA A 58 -12.86 6.22 -3.97
C ALA A 58 -13.44 6.82 -5.26
N GLN A 59 -12.66 6.87 -6.34
CA GLN A 59 -13.11 7.39 -7.64
C GLN A 59 -14.24 6.57 -8.26
N VAL A 60 -14.13 5.23 -8.25
CA VAL A 60 -15.15 4.35 -8.83
C VAL A 60 -16.45 4.45 -8.03
N ALA A 61 -16.35 4.41 -6.70
CA ALA A 61 -17.49 4.50 -5.81
C ALA A 61 -18.20 5.86 -5.89
N VAL A 62 -17.46 6.98 -5.93
CA VAL A 62 -18.10 8.30 -6.05
C VAL A 62 -18.80 8.46 -7.40
N ARG A 63 -18.22 7.94 -8.48
CA ARG A 63 -18.88 7.95 -9.81
C ARG A 63 -20.17 7.13 -9.81
N TYR A 64 -20.18 6.00 -9.11
CA TYR A 64 -21.41 5.25 -8.92
C TYR A 64 -22.43 6.06 -8.11
N ALA A 65 -22.01 6.68 -6.99
CA ALA A 65 -22.89 7.48 -6.13
C ALA A 65 -23.62 8.59 -6.89
N VAL A 66 -22.90 9.26 -7.80
CA VAL A 66 -23.38 10.36 -8.64
C VAL A 66 -24.53 9.98 -9.57
N THR A 67 -24.68 8.70 -9.92
CA THR A 67 -25.75 8.26 -10.83
C THR A 67 -27.13 8.18 -10.18
N GLY A 68 -27.21 8.19 -8.85
CA GLY A 68 -28.47 7.94 -8.14
C GLY A 68 -28.95 6.47 -8.19
N ASN A 69 -28.19 5.55 -8.79
CA ASN A 69 -28.63 4.15 -8.92
C ASN A 69 -28.85 3.48 -7.55
N GLY A 70 -30.07 2.97 -7.34
CA GLY A 70 -30.50 2.33 -6.10
C GLY A 70 -31.10 3.30 -5.07
N ASP A 71 -31.31 4.56 -5.42
CA ASP A 71 -31.97 5.56 -4.55
C ASP A 71 -33.44 5.18 -4.31
N ASP A 72 -34.17 4.80 -5.36
CA ASP A 72 -35.58 4.35 -5.28
C ASP A 72 -35.77 3.13 -4.35
N ASP A 73 -34.76 2.25 -4.30
CA ASP A 73 -34.77 1.03 -3.47
C ASP A 73 -34.17 1.26 -2.07
N GLY A 74 -33.63 2.45 -1.77
CA GLY A 74 -32.87 2.72 -0.54
C GLY A 74 -31.54 1.95 -0.42
N THR A 75 -31.05 1.35 -1.51
CA THR A 75 -29.83 0.51 -1.54
C THR A 75 -28.58 1.25 -2.00
N ARG A 76 -28.71 2.50 -2.43
CA ARG A 76 -27.62 3.28 -3.06
C ARG A 76 -26.36 3.33 -2.21
N LEU A 77 -26.47 3.67 -0.92
CA LEU A 77 -25.32 3.74 -0.02
C LEU A 77 -24.54 2.42 0.02
N THR A 78 -25.25 1.29 0.18
CA THR A 78 -24.65 -0.04 0.23
C THR A 78 -23.93 -0.35 -1.07
N LYS A 79 -24.56 -0.08 -2.22
CA LYS A 79 -23.94 -0.31 -3.54
C LYS A 79 -22.69 0.56 -3.73
N VAL A 80 -22.70 1.82 -3.30
CA VAL A 80 -21.50 2.69 -3.33
C VAL A 80 -20.34 2.08 -2.53
N ILE A 81 -20.63 1.55 -1.35
CA ILE A 81 -19.63 0.89 -0.50
C ILE A 81 -19.11 -0.39 -1.16
N GLU A 82 -19.99 -1.21 -1.73
CA GLU A 82 -19.63 -2.44 -2.44
C GLU A 82 -18.74 -2.17 -3.67
N GLU A 83 -19.02 -1.10 -4.42
CA GLU A 83 -18.20 -0.66 -5.54
C GLU A 83 -16.77 -0.29 -5.10
N ALA A 84 -16.63 0.42 -3.97
CA ALA A 84 -15.30 0.71 -3.41
C ALA A 84 -14.60 -0.60 -2.97
N GLN A 85 -15.32 -1.47 -2.26
CA GLN A 85 -14.77 -2.71 -1.71
C GLN A 85 -14.26 -3.65 -2.80
N ARG A 86 -14.96 -3.76 -3.93
CA ARG A 86 -14.51 -4.59 -5.06
C ARG A 86 -13.13 -4.19 -5.59
N ILE A 87 -12.82 -2.89 -5.58
CA ILE A 87 -11.50 -2.39 -6.00
C ILE A 87 -10.44 -2.66 -4.93
N ILE A 88 -10.81 -2.58 -3.66
CA ILE A 88 -9.89 -2.72 -2.53
C ILE A 88 -9.55 -4.19 -2.22
N GLU A 89 -10.39 -5.16 -2.61
CA GLU A 89 -10.21 -6.59 -2.33
C GLU A 89 -8.84 -7.15 -2.77
N VAL A 90 -8.17 -6.50 -3.73
CA VAL A 90 -6.80 -6.86 -4.15
C VAL A 90 -5.74 -6.58 -3.06
N LEU A 91 -6.04 -5.70 -2.11
CA LEU A 91 -5.16 -5.37 -0.99
C LEU A 91 -5.45 -6.30 0.19
N PRO A 92 -4.41 -6.82 0.88
CA PRO A 92 -4.60 -7.62 2.08
C PRO A 92 -5.17 -6.77 3.23
N GLY A 93 -5.91 -7.41 4.13
CA GLY A 93 -6.49 -6.75 5.29
C GLY A 93 -7.86 -6.12 5.01
N SER A 94 -8.22 -5.09 5.78
CA SER A 94 -9.53 -4.44 5.66
C SER A 94 -9.37 -2.93 5.56
N ALA A 95 -10.15 -2.32 4.67
CA ALA A 95 -10.27 -0.87 4.57
C ALA A 95 -11.62 -0.39 5.09
N THR A 96 -11.65 0.84 5.59
CA THR A 96 -12.89 1.52 5.96
C THR A 96 -13.31 2.44 4.82
N VAL A 97 -14.55 2.29 4.35
CA VAL A 97 -15.16 3.17 3.36
C VAL A 97 -16.20 4.04 4.08
N THR A 98 -16.08 5.36 3.96
CA THR A 98 -17.04 6.31 4.48
C THR A 98 -17.61 7.15 3.35
N VAL A 99 -18.93 7.25 3.29
CA VAL A 99 -19.65 8.09 2.34
C VAL A 99 -20.24 9.25 3.11
N SER A 100 -20.05 10.46 2.60
CA SER A 100 -20.59 11.67 3.23
C SER A 100 -21.11 12.64 2.19
N SER A 101 -22.10 13.44 2.56
CA SER A 101 -22.72 14.39 1.65
C SER A 101 -22.91 15.78 2.26
N TRP A 102 -23.06 16.78 1.39
CA TRP A 102 -23.35 18.17 1.74
C TRP A 102 -24.42 18.71 0.79
N GLU A 103 -25.39 19.42 1.36
CA GLU A 103 -26.49 20.06 0.62
C GLU A 103 -25.99 21.02 -0.48
N THR A 104 -24.86 21.69 -0.22
CA THR A 104 -24.30 22.66 -1.18
C THR A 104 -23.29 22.02 -2.13
N TYR A 105 -23.51 22.16 -3.44
CA TYR A 105 -22.59 21.70 -4.49
C TYR A 105 -21.28 22.50 -4.59
N THR A 106 -21.22 23.70 -3.99
CA THR A 106 -20.06 24.60 -4.06
C THR A 106 -18.93 24.24 -3.10
N GLY A 107 -19.10 23.22 -2.24
CA GLY A 107 -18.03 22.71 -1.40
C GLY A 107 -18.52 21.96 -0.16
N ALA A 108 -17.62 21.16 0.42
CA ALA A 108 -17.85 20.43 1.66
C ALA A 108 -17.69 21.35 2.89
N THR A 109 -18.56 22.35 3.02
CA THR A 109 -18.56 23.30 4.14
C THR A 109 -19.54 22.87 5.22
N GLY A 110 -19.13 22.92 6.49
CA GLY A 110 -19.96 22.50 7.63
C GLY A 110 -19.87 21.01 7.94
N THR A 111 -20.72 20.54 8.86
CA THR A 111 -20.78 19.12 9.26
C THR A 111 -21.50 18.31 8.18
N GLY A 112 -20.78 17.58 7.35
CA GLY A 112 -21.37 16.70 6.33
C GLY A 112 -22.21 15.59 6.96
N ARG A 113 -23.25 15.13 6.25
CA ARG A 113 -24.03 13.96 6.66
C ARG A 113 -23.18 12.71 6.42
N ILE A 114 -22.99 11.91 7.46
CA ILE A 114 -22.17 10.68 7.41
C ILE A 114 -23.07 9.50 7.08
N ASN A 115 -22.54 8.53 6.33
CA ASN A 115 -23.28 7.38 5.80
C ASN A 115 -24.46 7.82 4.95
N ASP A 116 -24.22 8.83 4.11
CA ASP A 116 -25.24 9.45 3.27
C ASP A 116 -24.65 9.75 1.89
N ALA A 117 -25.31 9.28 0.84
CA ALA A 117 -24.88 9.42 -0.55
C ALA A 117 -25.37 10.74 -1.22
N GLY A 118 -26.09 11.58 -0.48
CA GLY A 118 -26.63 12.87 -0.92
C GLY A 118 -27.82 12.75 -1.86
N ALA A 119 -28.77 13.66 -1.78
CA ALA A 119 -29.84 13.86 -2.73
C ALA A 119 -29.31 14.32 -4.11
N PRO A 120 -30.17 14.43 -5.14
CA PRO A 120 -29.78 14.99 -6.43
C PRO A 120 -29.15 16.37 -6.26
N CYS A 121 -28.15 16.69 -7.09
CA CYS A 121 -27.49 18.00 -7.12
C CYS A 121 -26.69 18.38 -5.87
N GLU A 122 -26.66 17.52 -4.85
CA GLU A 122 -25.82 17.69 -3.67
C GLU A 122 -24.41 17.16 -3.90
N LEU A 123 -23.46 17.61 -3.07
CA LEU A 123 -22.08 17.12 -3.12
C LEU A 123 -21.98 15.80 -2.36
N VAL A 124 -21.47 14.76 -3.00
CA VAL A 124 -21.12 13.49 -2.37
C VAL A 124 -19.60 13.32 -2.32
N GLN A 125 -19.11 12.76 -1.22
CA GLN A 125 -17.73 12.37 -1.00
C GLN A 125 -17.68 10.89 -0.64
N VAL A 126 -16.75 10.18 -1.28
CA VAL A 126 -16.31 8.86 -0.81
C VAL A 126 -14.89 8.97 -0.31
N GLU A 127 -14.66 8.52 0.92
CA GLU A 127 -13.34 8.38 1.53
C GLU A 127 -13.08 6.91 1.82
N VAL A 128 -11.91 6.45 1.40
CA VAL A 128 -11.40 5.11 1.66
C VAL A 128 -10.14 5.24 2.50
N ARG A 129 -10.14 4.58 3.65
CA ARG A 129 -9.01 4.54 4.59
C ARG A 129 -8.51 3.11 4.70
N TYR A 130 -7.27 2.90 4.32
CA TYR A 130 -6.61 1.61 4.37
C TYR A 130 -5.44 1.66 5.37
N PRO A 131 -5.51 0.91 6.48
CA PRO A 131 -4.36 0.74 7.36
C PRO A 131 -3.30 -0.05 6.59
N TYR A 132 -2.17 0.59 6.31
CA TYR A 132 -1.11 -0.04 5.54
C TYR A 132 -0.24 -0.89 6.46
N GLU A 133 0.00 -2.13 6.03
CA GLU A 133 0.97 -3.02 6.64
C GLU A 133 2.13 -3.23 5.67
N ALA A 134 3.36 -3.13 6.19
CA ALA A 134 4.55 -3.36 5.39
C ALA A 134 4.62 -4.81 4.91
N LEU A 135 5.06 -5.01 3.67
CA LEU A 135 5.21 -6.35 3.10
C LEU A 135 6.40 -7.08 3.72
N THR A 136 7.45 -6.33 4.07
CA THR A 136 8.68 -6.87 4.65
C THR A 136 8.84 -6.45 6.12
N PRO A 137 9.19 -7.38 7.05
CA PRO A 137 9.38 -7.06 8.46
C PRO A 137 10.43 -5.98 8.71
N ILE A 138 11.48 -5.94 7.88
CA ILE A 138 12.57 -4.96 7.99
C ILE A 138 12.05 -3.52 7.81
N ILE A 139 11.07 -3.32 6.92
CA ILE A 139 10.45 -2.00 6.72
C ILE A 139 9.31 -1.78 7.72
N GLY A 140 8.64 -2.85 8.18
CA GLY A 140 7.64 -2.77 9.25
C GLY A 140 8.16 -2.04 10.49
N ASP A 141 9.40 -2.32 10.91
CA ASP A 141 10.03 -1.64 12.05
C ASP A 141 10.39 -0.16 11.79
N LEU A 142 10.41 0.27 10.52
CA LEU A 142 10.77 1.64 10.11
C LEU A 142 9.55 2.51 9.81
N VAL A 143 8.42 1.90 9.44
CA VAL A 143 7.17 2.60 9.12
C VAL A 143 6.34 2.68 10.40
N PRO A 144 5.70 3.82 10.70
CA PRO A 144 4.79 3.91 11.84
C PRO A 144 3.67 2.87 11.75
N ASP A 145 3.39 2.18 12.87
CA ASP A 145 2.32 1.17 12.99
C ASP A 145 0.92 1.70 12.62
N ASP A 146 0.75 3.03 12.58
CA ASP A 146 -0.51 3.74 12.32
C ASP A 146 -0.57 4.41 10.94
N MET A 147 0.29 4.01 9.99
CA MET A 147 0.25 4.59 8.64
C MET A 147 -1.05 4.22 7.92
N VAL A 148 -1.93 5.20 7.72
CA VAL A 148 -3.19 5.04 6.98
C VAL A 148 -3.11 5.70 5.61
N LEU A 149 -3.26 4.91 4.56
CA LEU A 149 -3.43 5.43 3.21
C LEU A 149 -4.89 5.87 3.02
N THR A 150 -5.07 7.12 2.62
CA THR A 150 -6.40 7.72 2.44
C THR A 150 -6.60 8.16 1.00
N GLY A 151 -7.68 7.70 0.37
CA GLY A 151 -8.16 8.14 -0.93
C GLY A 151 -9.50 8.82 -0.74
N ARG A 152 -9.65 10.03 -1.25
CA ARG A 152 -10.87 10.82 -1.09
C ARG A 152 -11.22 11.47 -2.40
N GLU A 153 -12.44 11.26 -2.85
CA GLU A 153 -12.97 11.84 -4.08
C GLU A 153 -14.34 12.46 -3.81
N ARG A 154 -14.63 13.54 -4.53
CA ARG A 154 -15.86 14.33 -4.38
C ARG A 154 -16.47 14.64 -5.73
N MET A 155 -17.77 14.51 -5.86
CA MET A 155 -18.51 14.86 -7.06
C MET A 155 -19.90 15.37 -6.72
N VAL A 156 -20.49 16.14 -7.62
CA VAL A 156 -21.88 16.59 -7.49
C VAL A 156 -22.77 15.53 -8.13
N ASN A 157 -23.82 15.15 -7.42
CA ASN A 157 -24.81 14.19 -7.85
C ASN A 157 -25.58 14.67 -9.10
N GLU A 158 -25.90 13.75 -10.01
CA GLU A 158 -26.72 14.06 -11.18
C GLU A 158 -28.14 14.51 -10.78
N PRO A 159 -28.83 15.30 -11.63
CA PRO A 159 -30.20 15.73 -11.37
C PRO A 159 -31.21 14.64 -11.81
N TRP A 160 -31.17 13.45 -11.19
CA TRP A 160 -32.13 12.37 -11.50
C TRP A 160 -33.56 12.66 -10.99
N LEU A 161 -33.69 13.62 -10.07
CA LEU A 161 -34.93 14.28 -9.65
C LEU A 161 -34.70 15.79 -9.63
N PRO A 162 -35.77 16.62 -9.63
CA PRO A 162 -35.62 18.07 -9.49
C PRO A 162 -34.80 18.41 -8.25
N CYS A 163 -33.76 19.25 -8.42
CA CYS A 163 -33.04 19.79 -7.27
C CYS A 163 -34.03 20.64 -6.46
N ASN A 164 -34.10 20.41 -5.15
CA ASN A 164 -34.85 21.27 -4.24
C ASN A 164 -34.01 22.47 -3.78
#